data_AF-A0A1M6UTZ5-F1
#
_entry.id   AF-A0A1M6UTZ5-F1
#
_cell.length_a   1.000
_cell.length_b   1.000
_cell.length_c   1.000
_cell.angle_alpha   90.00
_cell.angle_beta   90.00
_cell.angle_gamma   90.00
#
_symmetry.space_group_name_H-M   'P 1'
#
loop_
_entity.id
_entity.type
_entity.pdbx_description
1 polymer ?
#
loop_
_entity_poly.entity_id
_entity_poly.type
_entity_poly.pdbx_seq_one_letter_code
_entity_poly.pdbx_strand_id
1 'polypeptide(L)'
;MEEIKSFLKSRKIALIISVIYVGLGTVAVCSVYGSDFLYGEWAGYALAITAPVTFISFFYRFVDVNIFPVLIIQFIMFIITFLFLSLFIKKRNNAS
;
A
#
# COMPACT_ATOMS: atom_id res chain seq x y z
N MET A 1 14.82 0.41 20.27
CA MET A 1 13.67 1.28 19.88
C MET A 1 14.15 2.62 19.30
N GLU A 2 15.15 3.26 19.90
CA GLU A 2 15.86 4.45 19.38
C GLU A 2 16.30 4.30 17.90
N GLU A 3 16.92 3.17 17.55
CA GLU A 3 17.39 2.90 16.18
C GLU A 3 16.27 2.82 15.14
N ILE A 4 15.12 2.24 15.50
CA ILE A 4 13.96 2.17 14.61
C ILE A 4 13.41 3.58 14.40
N LYS A 5 13.33 4.40 15.47
CA LYS A 5 12.88 5.79 15.37
C LYS A 5 13.80 6.62 14.47
N SER A 6 15.13 6.49 14.61
CA SER A 6 16.08 7.21 13.75
C SER A 6 16.03 6.73 12.30
N PHE A 7 15.86 5.41 12.08
CA PHE A 7 15.66 4.82 10.76
C PHE A 7 14.41 5.36 10.06
N LEU A 8 13.29 5.43 10.77
CA LEU A 8 12.03 5.98 10.24
C LEU A 8 12.12 7.49 10.01
N LYS A 9 12.78 8.24 10.92
CA LYS A 9 12.95 9.69 10.80
C LYS A 9 13.77 10.06 9.56
N SER A 10 14.84 9.31 9.27
CA SER A 10 15.65 9.52 8.06
C SER A 10 14.92 9.17 6.75
N ARG A 11 13.90 8.30 6.82
CA ARG A 11 13.12 7.81 5.66
C ARG A 11 11.68 8.29 5.69
N LYS A 12 11.40 9.40 6.38
CA LYS A 12 10.04 9.93 6.58
C LYS A 12 9.28 10.09 5.27
N ILE A 13 9.95 10.56 4.21
CA ILE A 13 9.35 10.73 2.88
C ILE A 13 8.94 9.38 2.29
N ALA A 14 9.81 8.37 2.33
CA ALA A 14 9.50 7.02 1.86
C ALA A 14 8.30 6.43 2.63
N LEU A 15 8.26 6.65 3.94
CA LEU A 15 7.17 6.20 4.80
C LEU A 15 5.84 6.85 4.39
N ILE A 16 5.80 8.17 4.23
CA ILE A 16 4.59 8.91 3.83
C ILE A 16 4.09 8.43 2.47
N ILE A 17 4.98 8.32 1.47
CA ILE A 17 4.59 7.85 0.12
C ILE A 17 4.01 6.43 0.21
N SER A 18 4.63 5.55 0.99
CA SER A 18 4.17 4.17 1.16
C SER A 18 2.79 4.11 1.82
N VAL A 19 2.56 4.90 2.87
CA VAL A 19 1.27 4.97 3.56
C VAL A 19 0.19 5.46 2.61
N ILE A 20 0.44 6.52 1.85
CA ILE A 20 -0.56 7.08 0.92
C ILE A 20 -0.83 6.09 -0.22
N TYR A 21 0.21 5.58 -0.86
CA TYR A 21 0.06 4.72 -2.05
C TYR A 21 -0.59 3.38 -1.71
N VAL A 22 -0.09 2.69 -0.68
CA VAL A 22 -0.64 1.39 -0.27
C VAL A 22 -1.95 1.56 0.48
N GLY A 23 -2.11 2.64 1.25
CA GLY A 23 -3.38 2.98 1.90
C GLY A 23 -4.51 3.23 0.90
N LEU A 24 -4.25 3.99 -0.17
CA LEU A 24 -5.21 4.18 -1.26
C LEU A 24 -5.60 2.85 -1.91
N GLY A 25 -4.61 1.98 -2.15
CA GLY A 25 -4.85 0.65 -2.71
C GLY A 25 -5.68 -0.24 -1.79
N THR A 26 -5.39 -0.21 -0.48
CA THR A 26 -6.15 -0.95 0.54
C THR A 26 -7.61 -0.49 0.56
N VAL A 27 -7.83 0.83 0.60
CA VAL A 27 -9.18 1.41 0.58
C VAL A 27 -9.92 1.02 -0.70
N ALA A 28 -9.23 1.01 -1.85
CA ALA A 28 -9.84 0.62 -3.12
C ALA A 28 -10.23 -0.87 -3.16
N VAL A 29 -9.36 -1.78 -2.71
CA VAL A 29 -9.67 -3.24 -2.66
C VAL A 29 -10.82 -3.52 -1.69
N CYS A 30 -10.87 -2.83 -0.56
CA CYS A 30 -11.96 -2.95 0.42
C CYS A 30 -13.27 -2.28 -0.03
N SER A 31 -13.31 -1.66 -1.21
CA SER A 31 -14.46 -0.93 -1.76
C SER A 31 -14.90 -1.47 -3.12
N VAL A 32 -14.47 -2.68 -3.49
CA VAL A 32 -14.72 -3.21 -4.84
C VAL A 32 -15.97 -4.07 -4.94
N TYR A 33 -16.49 -4.61 -3.83
CA TYR A 33 -17.78 -5.31 -3.84
C TYR A 33 -18.94 -4.36 -3.64
N GLY A 34 -20.04 -4.61 -4.35
CA GLY A 34 -21.28 -3.82 -4.24
C GLY A 34 -21.86 -3.73 -2.81
N SER A 35 -21.52 -4.68 -1.94
CA SER A 35 -21.92 -4.70 -0.53
C SER A 35 -20.98 -3.93 0.40
N ASP A 36 -19.83 -3.44 -0.10
CA ASP A 36 -18.85 -2.72 0.72
C ASP A 36 -19.34 -1.29 1.00
N PHE A 37 -19.08 -0.79 2.22
CA PHE A 37 -19.57 0.53 2.67
C PHE A 37 -19.14 1.70 1.77
N LEU A 38 -17.94 1.62 1.18
CA LEU A 38 -17.39 2.65 0.30
C LEU A 38 -17.46 2.27 -1.18
N TYR A 39 -18.29 1.30 -1.57
CA TYR A 39 -18.40 0.86 -2.95
C TYR A 39 -18.64 2.02 -3.93
N GLY A 40 -17.92 2.01 -5.06
CA GLY A 40 -18.15 2.94 -6.15
C GLY A 40 -17.14 2.80 -7.29
N GLU A 41 -17.45 3.41 -8.44
CA GLU A 41 -16.61 3.34 -9.64
C GLU A 41 -15.19 3.89 -9.42
N TRP A 42 -15.05 4.83 -8.48
CA TRP A 42 -13.76 5.38 -8.05
C TRP A 42 -12.76 4.29 -7.61
N ALA A 43 -13.25 3.19 -7.03
CA ALA A 43 -12.42 2.07 -6.59
C ALA A 43 -11.70 1.41 -7.77
N GLY A 44 -12.36 1.29 -8.93
CA GLY A 44 -11.74 0.75 -10.15
C GLY A 44 -10.57 1.59 -10.64
N TYR A 45 -10.74 2.92 -10.66
CA TYR A 45 -9.66 3.84 -11.04
C TYR A 45 -8.51 3.83 -10.04
N ALA A 46 -8.81 3.80 -8.74
CA ALA A 46 -7.80 3.72 -7.69
C ALA A 46 -7.02 2.39 -7.75
N LEU A 47 -7.71 1.27 -8.02
CA LEU A 47 -7.09 -0.04 -8.25
C LEU A 47 -6.16 -0.02 -9.46
N ALA A 48 -6.53 0.63 -10.55
CA ALA A 48 -5.65 0.75 -11.72
C ALA A 48 -4.35 1.50 -11.41
N ILE A 49 -4.44 2.61 -10.65
CA ILE A 49 -3.28 3.41 -10.23
C ILE A 49 -2.38 2.64 -9.23
N THR A 50 -3.00 1.84 -8.37
CA THR A 50 -2.32 1.08 -7.32
C THR A 50 -2.09 -0.39 -7.68
N ALA A 51 -2.30 -0.76 -8.94
CA ALA A 51 -2.32 -2.15 -9.40
C ALA A 51 -1.10 -2.96 -8.94
N PRO A 52 0.16 -2.46 -9.01
CA PRO A 52 1.31 -3.24 -8.55
C PRO A 52 1.23 -3.69 -7.09
N VAL A 53 0.61 -2.89 -6.22
CA VAL A 53 0.49 -3.20 -4.78
C VAL A 53 -0.85 -3.84 -4.41
N THR A 54 -1.88 -3.72 -5.26
CA THR A 54 -3.22 -4.27 -5.01
C THR A 54 -3.51 -5.57 -5.75
N PHE A 55 -2.73 -5.93 -6.78
CA PHE A 55 -3.01 -7.05 -7.69
C PHE A 55 -3.38 -8.33 -6.94
N ILE A 56 -2.50 -8.81 -6.06
CA ILE A 56 -2.71 -10.07 -5.31
C ILE A 56 -3.96 -9.97 -4.42
N SER A 57 -4.10 -8.90 -3.66
CA SER A 57 -5.25 -8.71 -2.77
C SER A 57 -6.57 -8.54 -3.50
N PHE A 58 -6.56 -7.98 -4.71
CA PHE A 58 -7.73 -7.84 -5.56
C PHE A 58 -8.23 -9.19 -6.04
N PHE A 59 -7.34 -10.10 -6.45
CA PHE A 59 -7.74 -11.48 -6.78
C PHE A 59 -8.33 -12.22 -5.58
N TYR A 60 -7.73 -12.08 -4.40
CA TYR A 60 -8.29 -12.65 -3.18
C TYR A 60 -9.69 -12.11 -2.89
N ARG A 61 -9.87 -10.79 -3.04
CA ARG A 61 -11.18 -10.16 -2.90
C ARG A 61 -12.15 -10.78 -3.91
N PHE A 62 -11.79 -10.89 -5.19
CA PHE A 62 -12.66 -11.44 -6.22
C PHE A 62 -13.17 -12.87 -5.95
N VAL A 63 -12.39 -13.70 -5.24
CA VAL A 63 -12.77 -15.09 -4.93
C VAL A 63 -13.40 -15.26 -3.54
N ASP A 64 -13.17 -14.32 -2.61
CA ASP A 64 -13.64 -14.40 -1.23
C ASP A 64 -14.09 -13.04 -0.69
N VAL A 65 -15.31 -13.01 -0.15
CA VAL A 65 -15.91 -11.84 0.52
C VAL A 65 -15.28 -11.54 1.88
N ASN A 66 -14.31 -12.32 2.37
CA ASN A 66 -13.56 -12.03 3.58
C ASN A 66 -12.47 -10.95 3.35
N ILE A 67 -12.47 -9.92 4.20
CA ILE A 67 -11.52 -8.78 4.11
C ILE A 67 -10.21 -9.07 4.87
N PHE A 68 -10.18 -10.00 5.83
CA PHE A 68 -9.00 -10.24 6.65
C PHE A 68 -7.74 -10.62 5.83
N PRO A 69 -7.81 -11.53 4.84
CA PRO A 69 -6.65 -11.86 4.00
C PRO A 69 -6.14 -10.64 3.22
N VAL A 70 -7.04 -9.78 2.74
CA VAL A 70 -6.70 -8.55 2.01
C VAL A 70 -5.86 -7.63 2.90
N LEU A 71 -6.26 -7.41 4.15
CA LEU A 71 -5.53 -6.53 5.08
C LEU A 71 -4.12 -7.07 5.39
N ILE A 72 -3.97 -8.38 5.54
CA ILE A 72 -2.66 -9.01 5.77
C ILE A 72 -1.75 -8.81 4.55
N ILE A 73 -2.26 -9.07 3.34
CA ILE A 73 -1.50 -8.87 2.09
C ILE A 73 -1.10 -7.40 1.94
N GLN A 74 -2.04 -6.47 2.19
CA GLN A 74 -1.77 -5.04 2.10
C GLN A 74 -0.73 -4.57 3.12
N PHE A 75 -0.74 -5.11 4.33
CA PHE A 75 0.29 -4.81 5.33
C PHE A 75 1.68 -5.30 4.90
N ILE A 76 1.77 -6.50 4.31
CA ILE A 76 3.03 -7.02 3.76
C ILE A 76 3.50 -6.14 2.59
N MET A 77 2.59 -5.77 1.67
CA MET A 77 2.90 -4.90 0.54
C MET A 77 3.33 -3.49 0.99
N PHE A 78 2.77 -2.98 2.09
CA PHE A 78 3.23 -1.74 2.71
C PHE A 78 4.69 -1.83 3.16
N ILE A 79 5.06 -2.90 3.86
CA ILE A 79 6.45 -3.11 4.30
C ILE A 79 7.39 -3.20 3.09
N ILE A 80 7.02 -3.98 2.06
CA ILE A 80 7.83 -4.14 0.84
C ILE A 80 8.00 -2.79 0.13
N THR A 81 6.90 -2.07 -0.09
CA THR A 81 6.91 -0.74 -0.76
C THR A 81 7.78 0.24 0.01
N PHE A 82 7.66 0.25 1.34
CA PHE A 82 8.46 1.11 2.21
C PHE A 82 9.95 0.79 2.13
N LEU A 83 10.32 -0.48 2.20
CA LEU A 83 11.72 -0.90 2.08
C LEU A 83 12.29 -0.55 0.70
N PHE A 84 11.54 -0.78 -0.36
CA PHE A 84 11.95 -0.45 -1.72
C PHE A 84 12.17 1.07 -1.88
N LEU A 85 11.18 1.90 -1.55
CA LEU A 85 11.31 3.36 -1.62
C LEU A 85 12.45 3.89 -0.74
N SER A 86 12.66 3.29 0.42
CA SER A 86 13.75 3.64 1.32
C SER A 86 15.14 3.42 0.73
N LEU A 87 15.31 2.39 -0.11
CA LEU A 87 16.56 2.13 -0.81
C LEU A 87 16.77 3.11 -1.98
N PHE A 88 15.72 3.37 -2.76
CA PHE A 88 15.80 4.26 -3.92
C PHE A 88 15.99 5.74 -3.55
N ILE A 89 15.25 6.23 -2.56
CA ILE A 89 15.34 7.64 -2.12
C ILE A 89 16.71 7.92 -1.48
N LYS A 90 17.29 6.97 -0.73
CA LYS A 90 18.63 7.11 -0.17
C LYS A 90 19.71 7.24 -1.26
N LYS A 91 19.58 6.48 -2.36
CA LYS A 91 20.54 6.53 -3.48
C LYS A 91 20.56 7.90 -4.16
N ARG A 92 19.41 8.58 -4.25
CA ARG A 92 19.29 9.92 -4.86
C ARG A 92 20.02 11.01 -4.07
N ASN A 93 20.00 10.95 -2.74
CA ASN A 93 20.64 11.95 -1.88
C ASN A 93 22.17 11.82 -1.78
N ASN A 94 22.74 10.66 -2.14
CA ASN A 94 24.19 10.43 -2.16
C ASN A 94 24.82 10.68 -3.55
N ALA A 95 24.03 11.03 -4.56
CA ALA A 95 24.46 11.22 -5.94
C ALA A 95 24.43 12.70 -6.39
N SER A 96 24.32 13.65 -5.44
CA SER A 96 24.50 15.09 -5.67
C SER A 96 25.74 15.57 -4.91
#